data_AF-A0A2E4SB16-F1
#
_entry.id   AF-A0A2E4SB16-F1
#
_cell.length_a   1.000
_cell.length_b   1.000
_cell.length_c   1.000
_cell.angle_alpha   90.00
_cell.angle_beta   90.00
_cell.angle_gamma   90.00
#
_symmetry.space_group_name_H-M   'P 1'
#
loop_
_entity.id
_entity.type
_entity.pdbx_description
1 polymer ?
#
loop_
_entity_poly.entity_id
_entity_poly.type
_entity_poly.pdbx_seq_one_letter_code
_entity_poly.pdbx_strand_id
1 'polypeptide(L)'
;MSAPSFFMASIISVVGGYYWSSAIHFPVLPLIFILLFIVLKSFKLKNQFRIKIILKNVIKGFAIGLGIWLMLIILRSIFQFQFLDILLYSFEIMGTGLEPSGSIIQLNDITGEKEYNWSNLVLPCITLGLRPLAIVLLLTKKSMEEVLSSDFIRTAKAKGLSTFQILWKHALRNAINPVITAISGWFASLLAGAVFVEMIFNWDGIGSILVNALKNDDLPVVMGITLVISVIFVIINLIVDVIYSIIDPRVVLK
;
A
#
# COMPACT_ATOMS: atom_id res chain seq x y z
N MET A 1 5.38 2.37 -20.03
CA MET A 1 6.13 2.46 -18.75
C MET A 1 5.38 1.69 -17.66
N SER A 2 5.44 0.35 -17.68
CA SER A 2 4.66 -0.57 -16.80
C SER A 2 5.51 -1.37 -15.80
N ALA A 3 6.84 -1.34 -15.90
CA ALA A 3 7.75 -2.11 -15.07
C ALA A 3 7.73 -1.79 -13.55
N PRO A 4 7.55 -0.54 -13.09
CA PRO A 4 7.62 -0.23 -11.66
C PRO A 4 6.49 -0.84 -10.82
N SER A 5 5.29 -1.04 -11.41
CA SER A 5 4.15 -1.60 -10.69
C SER A 5 4.26 -3.09 -10.45
N PHE A 6 4.82 -3.84 -11.41
CA PHE A 6 5.03 -5.28 -11.23
C PHE A 6 6.05 -5.54 -10.13
N PHE A 7 7.18 -4.84 -10.14
CA PHE A 7 8.22 -5.01 -9.14
C PHE A 7 7.74 -4.66 -7.73
N MET A 8 6.97 -3.57 -7.59
CA MET A 8 6.40 -3.19 -6.29
C MET A 8 5.33 -4.20 -5.82
N ALA A 9 4.46 -4.69 -6.72
CA ALA A 9 3.47 -5.71 -6.38
C ALA A 9 4.15 -7.03 -5.97
N SER A 10 5.21 -7.44 -6.67
CA SER A 10 6.01 -8.62 -6.31
C SER A 10 6.70 -8.43 -4.95
N ILE A 11 7.28 -7.27 -4.66
CA ILE A 11 7.85 -7.00 -3.33
C ILE A 11 6.76 -7.09 -2.28
N ILE A 12 5.64 -6.38 -2.44
CA ILE A 12 4.56 -6.36 -1.44
C ILE A 12 3.95 -7.75 -1.26
N SER A 13 3.85 -8.57 -2.29
CA SER A 13 3.36 -9.93 -2.14
C SER A 13 4.38 -10.87 -1.50
N VAL A 14 5.63 -10.88 -1.97
CA VAL A 14 6.64 -11.81 -1.45
C VAL A 14 7.02 -11.45 -0.01
N VAL A 15 7.27 -10.17 0.24
CA VAL A 15 7.60 -9.65 1.58
C VAL A 15 6.32 -9.62 2.41
N GLY A 16 5.28 -8.96 1.93
CA GLY A 16 4.04 -8.80 2.70
C GLY A 16 3.35 -10.13 2.98
N GLY A 17 3.17 -11.03 2.01
CA GLY A 17 2.54 -12.34 2.21
C GLY A 17 3.29 -13.23 3.21
N TYR A 18 4.63 -13.26 3.12
CA TYR A 18 5.46 -13.98 4.09
C TYR A 18 5.30 -13.39 5.50
N TYR A 19 5.40 -12.08 5.66
CA TYR A 19 5.27 -11.39 6.96
C TYR A 19 3.82 -11.26 7.46
N TRP A 20 2.83 -11.45 6.58
CA TRP A 20 1.40 -11.41 6.88
C TRP A 20 0.93 -12.71 7.53
N SER A 21 1.49 -13.84 7.08
CA SER A 21 1.20 -15.17 7.59
C SER A 21 2.09 -15.57 8.77
N SER A 22 3.41 -15.34 8.67
CA SER A 22 4.36 -15.80 9.68
C SER A 22 4.55 -14.80 10.83
N ALA A 23 4.83 -15.32 12.03
CA ALA A 23 5.25 -14.49 13.15
C ALA A 23 6.60 -13.83 12.82
N ILE A 24 6.69 -12.52 13.02
CA ILE A 24 7.90 -11.78 12.73
C ILE A 24 8.80 -11.80 13.96
N HIS A 25 9.94 -12.46 13.84
CA HIS A 25 10.98 -12.48 14.86
C HIS A 25 11.85 -11.22 14.73
N PHE A 26 11.58 -10.20 15.55
CA PHE A 26 12.41 -9.00 15.57
C PHE A 26 13.60 -9.18 16.52
N PRO A 27 14.83 -8.91 16.07
CA PRO A 27 16.00 -9.02 16.92
C PRO A 27 15.97 -7.93 17.99
N VAL A 28 15.98 -8.33 19.27
CA VAL A 28 15.88 -7.40 20.39
C VAL A 28 17.17 -6.59 20.56
N LEU A 29 18.32 -7.17 20.20
CA LEU A 29 19.63 -6.56 20.40
C LEU A 29 19.83 -5.26 19.58
N PRO A 30 19.52 -5.19 18.26
CA PRO A 30 19.50 -3.92 17.52
C PRO A 30 18.58 -2.85 18.13
N LEU A 31 17.42 -3.24 18.66
CA LEU A 31 16.49 -2.31 19.31
C LEU A 31 17.05 -1.74 20.61
N ILE A 32 17.68 -2.59 21.44
CA ILE A 32 18.37 -2.15 22.67
C ILE A 32 19.47 -1.15 22.34
N PHE A 33 20.27 -1.41 21.30
CA PHE A 33 21.33 -0.50 20.88
C PHE A 33 20.79 0.83 20.32
N ILE A 34 19.67 0.82 19.60
CA ILE A 34 18.97 2.06 19.21
C ILE A 34 18.57 2.85 20.46
N LEU A 35 17.88 2.21 21.42
CA LEU A 35 17.40 2.85 22.64
C LEU A 35 18.58 3.44 23.44
N LEU A 36 19.65 2.67 23.60
CA LEU A 36 20.88 3.09 24.28
C LEU A 36 21.49 4.33 23.61
N PHE A 37 21.60 4.34 22.28
CA PHE A 37 22.16 5.47 21.54
C PHE A 37 21.29 6.72 21.59
N ILE A 38 19.96 6.55 21.65
CA ILE A 38 19.01 7.65 21.85
C ILE A 38 19.18 8.21 23.26
N VAL A 39 19.13 7.38 24.30
CA VAL A 39 19.22 7.82 25.72
C VAL A 39 20.54 8.52 26.00
N LEU A 40 21.68 7.93 25.63
CA LEU A 40 23.02 8.48 25.89
C LEU A 40 23.23 9.87 25.24
N LYS A 41 22.56 10.16 24.12
CA LYS A 41 22.78 11.40 23.37
C LYS A 41 21.62 12.39 23.45
N SER A 42 20.46 12.00 23.97
CA SER A 42 19.30 12.87 24.15
C SER A 42 19.53 13.95 25.22
N PHE A 43 20.26 13.61 26.30
CA PHE A 43 20.51 14.52 27.44
C PHE A 43 21.36 15.76 27.11
N LYS A 44 22.08 15.79 25.98
CA LYS A 44 22.95 16.92 25.61
C LYS A 44 22.32 17.93 24.63
N LEU A 45 21.05 17.78 24.25
CA LEU A 45 20.48 18.49 23.09
C LEU A 45 19.54 19.64 23.45
N LYS A 46 20.03 20.88 23.32
CA LYS A 46 19.25 22.14 23.31
C LYS A 46 18.98 22.56 21.85
N ASN A 47 17.70 22.76 21.49
CA ASN A 47 17.19 23.38 20.26
C ASN A 47 17.20 22.60 18.91
N GLN A 48 16.52 23.20 17.91
CA GLN A 48 15.92 22.72 16.64
C GLN A 48 16.66 21.70 15.74
N PHE A 49 17.93 21.34 15.99
CA PHE A 49 18.68 20.32 15.22
C PHE A 49 18.43 18.86 15.68
N ARG A 50 17.44 18.64 16.56
CA ARG A 50 17.17 17.35 17.20
C ARG A 50 16.91 16.20 16.21
N ILE A 51 16.09 16.39 15.18
CA ILE A 51 15.62 15.27 14.33
C ILE A 51 16.76 14.65 13.51
N LYS A 52 17.59 15.46 12.82
CA LYS A 52 18.71 14.93 12.02
C LYS A 52 19.76 14.22 12.88
N ILE A 53 20.02 14.73 14.09
CA ILE A 53 20.99 14.14 15.02
C ILE A 53 20.45 12.82 15.61
N ILE A 54 19.18 12.79 16.00
CA ILE A 54 18.50 11.57 16.47
C ILE A 54 18.55 10.52 15.37
N LEU A 55 18.19 10.86 14.13
CA LEU A 55 18.19 9.93 13.00
C LEU A 55 19.58 9.33 12.77
N LYS A 56 20.64 10.16 12.79
CA LYS A 56 22.03 9.69 12.67
C LYS A 56 22.43 8.73 13.79
N ASN A 57 21.96 8.97 15.02
CA ASN A 57 22.24 8.11 16.17
C ASN A 57 21.45 6.81 16.14
N VAL A 58 20.20 6.83 15.67
CA VAL A 58 19.38 5.63 15.43
C VAL A 58 20.05 4.73 14.41
N ILE A 59 20.49 5.28 13.27
CA ILE A 59 21.18 4.50 12.23
C ILE A 59 22.46 3.87 12.77
N LYS A 60 23.25 4.62 13.55
CA LYS A 60 24.48 4.10 14.18
C LYS A 60 24.20 3.00 15.20
N GLY A 61 23.22 3.21 16.09
CA GLY A 61 22.82 2.21 17.09
C GLY A 61 22.31 0.93 16.41
N PHE A 62 21.48 1.08 15.38
CA PHE A 62 20.98 -0.06 14.61
C PHE A 62 22.11 -0.83 13.90
N ALA A 63 23.04 -0.14 13.24
CA ALA A 63 24.16 -0.80 12.53
C ALA A 63 25.08 -1.56 13.49
N ILE A 64 25.42 -0.98 14.64
CA ILE A 64 26.25 -1.64 15.66
C ILE A 64 25.51 -2.83 16.25
N GLY A 65 24.24 -2.65 16.62
CA GLY A 65 23.42 -3.71 17.20
C GLY A 65 23.17 -4.87 16.22
N LEU A 66 22.97 -4.59 14.93
CA LEU A 66 22.90 -5.61 13.88
C LEU A 66 24.21 -6.36 13.71
N GLY A 67 25.34 -5.65 13.71
CA GLY A 67 26.66 -6.28 13.58
C GLY A 67 26.94 -7.26 14.73
N ILE A 68 26.64 -6.85 15.98
CA ILE A 68 26.77 -7.71 17.15
C ILE A 68 25.80 -8.89 17.07
N TRP A 69 24.54 -8.65 16.69
CA TRP A 69 23.55 -9.71 16.57
C TRP A 69 23.93 -10.77 15.53
N LEU A 70 24.39 -10.36 14.33
CA LEU A 70 24.88 -11.27 13.29
C LEU A 70 26.13 -12.04 13.75
N MET A 71 27.05 -11.39 14.45
CA MET A 71 28.23 -12.04 15.03
C MET A 71 27.83 -13.14 16.01
N LEU A 72 26.86 -12.87 16.88
CA LEU A 72 26.36 -13.83 17.86
C LEU A 72 25.65 -15.02 17.21
N ILE A 73 24.93 -14.81 16.09
CA ILE A 73 24.33 -15.90 15.30
C ILE A 73 25.42 -16.82 14.75
N ILE A 74 26.47 -16.25 14.15
CA ILE A 74 27.59 -17.03 13.61
C ILE A 74 28.27 -17.83 14.72
N LEU A 75 28.50 -17.19 15.86
CA LEU A 75 29.15 -17.83 17.01
C LEU A 75 28.30 -18.98 17.57
N ARG A 76 26.97 -18.79 17.68
CA ARG A 76 26.03 -19.84 18.05
C ARG A 76 26.07 -21.00 17.06
N SER A 77 26.11 -20.72 15.76
CA SER A 77 26.12 -21.75 14.72
C SER A 77 27.39 -22.61 14.75
N ILE A 78 28.54 -22.02 15.12
CA ILE A 78 29.83 -22.73 15.17
C ILE A 78 29.97 -23.52 16.47
N PHE A 79 29.69 -22.88 17.61
CA PHE A 79 30.04 -23.42 18.92
C PHE A 79 28.86 -24.05 19.67
N GLN A 80 27.63 -23.94 19.16
CA GLN A 80 26.39 -24.50 19.74
C GLN A 80 26.17 -24.14 21.21
N PHE A 81 26.66 -22.97 21.64
CA PHE A 81 26.50 -22.52 23.03
C PHE A 81 25.05 -22.09 23.33
N GLN A 82 24.41 -22.81 24.26
CA GLN A 82 23.01 -22.56 24.66
C GLN A 82 22.79 -21.20 25.35
N PHE A 83 23.78 -20.65 26.04
CA PHE A 83 23.61 -19.34 26.71
C PHE A 83 23.43 -18.17 25.72
N LEU A 84 23.85 -18.34 24.46
CA LEU A 84 23.70 -17.32 23.41
C LEU A 84 22.24 -17.12 23.00
N ASP A 85 21.36 -18.10 23.27
CA ASP A 85 19.92 -18.02 22.97
C ASP A 85 19.24 -16.86 23.70
N ILE A 86 19.71 -16.51 24.90
CA ILE A 86 19.20 -15.38 25.69
C ILE A 86 19.55 -14.04 25.02
N LEU A 87 20.77 -13.90 24.49
CA LEU A 87 21.23 -12.69 23.82
C LEU A 87 20.65 -12.55 22.41
N LEU A 88 20.34 -13.68 21.77
CA LEU A 88 19.71 -13.75 20.46
C LEU A 88 18.18 -13.76 20.53
N TYR A 89 17.61 -13.54 21.72
CA TYR A 89 16.18 -13.47 21.90
C TYR A 89 15.54 -12.51 20.88
N SER A 90 14.50 -13.01 20.23
CA SER A 90 13.71 -12.28 19.27
C SER A 90 12.30 -12.14 19.81
N PHE A 91 11.74 -10.94 19.70
CA PHE A 91 10.35 -10.72 20.05
C PHE A 91 9.48 -11.10 18.86
N GLU A 92 8.47 -11.92 19.10
CA GLU A 92 7.52 -12.37 18.09
C GLU A 92 6.37 -11.37 17.98
N ILE A 93 6.27 -10.71 16.82
CA ILE A 93 5.03 -10.04 16.45
C ILE A 93 4.16 -11.08 15.76
N MET A 94 3.04 -11.42 16.38
CA MET A 94 2.07 -12.36 15.80
C MET A 94 1.63 -11.85 14.42
N GLY A 95 1.78 -12.71 13.41
CA GLY A 95 1.18 -12.49 12.10
C GLY A 95 -0.34 -12.61 12.17
N THR A 96 -1.01 -12.28 11.09
CA THR A 96 -2.49 -12.37 11.01
C THR A 96 -2.99 -13.82 10.95
N GLY A 97 -2.10 -14.80 10.75
CA GLY A 97 -2.44 -16.21 10.59
C GLY A 97 -3.13 -16.55 9.26
N LEU A 98 -3.24 -15.58 8.36
CA LEU A 98 -3.85 -15.73 7.04
C LEU A 98 -2.85 -16.34 6.05
N GLU A 99 -3.34 -17.03 5.01
CA GLU A 99 -2.47 -17.67 4.04
C GLU A 99 -1.57 -16.66 3.31
N PRO A 100 -0.28 -16.98 3.08
CA PRO A 100 0.63 -16.15 2.29
C PRO A 100 0.17 -15.96 0.84
N SER A 101 -0.62 -16.92 0.34
CA SER A 101 -1.18 -16.93 -1.01
C SER A 101 -2.11 -15.76 -1.26
N GLY A 102 -2.80 -15.25 -0.22
CA GLY A 102 -3.83 -14.22 -0.36
C GLY A 102 -5.06 -14.66 -1.17
N SER A 103 -5.22 -15.95 -1.47
CA SER A 103 -6.40 -16.50 -2.14
C SER A 103 -7.61 -16.46 -1.21
N ILE A 104 -8.81 -16.07 -1.69
CA ILE A 104 -10.03 -16.22 -0.89
C ILE A 104 -10.34 -17.70 -0.66
N ILE A 105 -10.06 -18.53 -1.68
CA ILE A 105 -10.38 -19.96 -1.66
C ILE A 105 -9.23 -20.67 -0.97
N GLN A 106 -9.50 -21.18 0.21
CA GLN A 106 -8.60 -22.05 0.96
C GLN A 106 -9.16 -23.48 0.86
N LEU A 107 -8.27 -24.45 0.67
CA LEU A 107 -8.65 -25.86 0.77
C LEU A 107 -8.46 -26.25 2.22
N ASN A 108 -9.52 -26.65 2.89
CA ASN A 108 -9.40 -27.16 4.24
C ASN A 108 -8.66 -28.51 4.19
N ASP A 109 -7.46 -28.58 4.77
CA ASP A 109 -6.56 -29.74 4.70
C ASP A 109 -7.19 -31.03 5.24
N ILE A 110 -8.25 -30.92 6.05
CA ILE A 110 -8.90 -32.05 6.71
C ILE A 110 -10.14 -32.53 5.94
N THR A 111 -10.93 -31.62 5.37
CA THR A 111 -12.20 -31.95 4.69
C THR A 111 -12.11 -31.91 3.17
N GLY A 112 -11.06 -31.29 2.60
CA GLY A 112 -10.94 -31.02 1.17
C GLY A 112 -11.97 -30.02 0.63
N GLU A 113 -12.75 -29.39 1.51
CA GLU A 113 -13.77 -28.41 1.14
C GLU A 113 -13.14 -27.04 0.91
N LYS A 114 -13.74 -26.28 -0.01
CA LYS A 114 -13.35 -24.90 -0.31
C LYS A 114 -13.95 -23.97 0.74
N GLU A 115 -13.10 -23.37 1.57
CA GLU A 115 -13.48 -22.33 2.51
C GLU A 115 -13.19 -20.94 1.93
N TYR A 116 -14.10 -19.99 2.19
CA TYR A 116 -13.97 -18.61 1.75
C TYR A 116 -13.52 -17.72 2.89
N ASN A 117 -12.28 -17.24 2.84
CA ASN A 117 -11.76 -16.28 3.82
C ASN A 117 -11.69 -14.87 3.22
N TRP A 118 -12.68 -14.03 3.55
CA TRP A 118 -12.75 -12.64 3.09
C TRP A 118 -11.60 -11.77 3.60
N SER A 119 -10.92 -12.17 4.68
CA SER A 119 -9.79 -11.41 5.22
C SER A 119 -8.56 -11.46 4.31
N ASN A 120 -8.46 -12.48 3.44
CA ASN A 120 -7.37 -12.61 2.48
C ASN A 120 -7.41 -11.55 1.37
N LEU A 121 -8.51 -10.82 1.21
CA LEU A 121 -8.63 -9.70 0.27
C LEU A 121 -7.74 -8.51 0.62
N VAL A 122 -7.40 -8.33 1.89
CA VAL A 122 -6.75 -7.10 2.36
C VAL A 122 -5.40 -6.90 1.66
N LEU A 123 -4.62 -7.97 1.51
CA LEU A 123 -3.28 -7.89 0.92
C LEU A 123 -3.33 -7.61 -0.59
N PRO A 124 -4.10 -8.35 -1.42
CA PRO A 124 -4.34 -7.99 -2.82
C PRO A 124 -4.90 -6.56 -3.01
N CYS A 125 -5.88 -6.15 -2.20
CA CYS A 125 -6.47 -4.80 -2.29
C CYS A 125 -5.44 -3.71 -1.99
N ILE A 126 -4.60 -3.88 -0.97
CA ILE A 126 -3.53 -2.93 -0.67
C ILE A 126 -2.51 -2.90 -1.82
N THR A 127 -2.10 -4.06 -2.34
CA THR A 127 -1.11 -4.11 -3.43
C THR A 127 -1.58 -3.38 -4.69
N LEU A 128 -2.86 -3.52 -5.02
CA LEU A 128 -3.48 -2.90 -6.19
C LEU A 128 -3.78 -1.41 -5.95
N GLY A 129 -4.28 -1.06 -4.77
CA GLY A 129 -4.74 0.28 -4.43
C GLY A 129 -3.65 1.25 -4.00
N LEU A 130 -2.49 0.78 -3.53
CA LEU A 130 -1.45 1.65 -2.96
C LEU A 130 -0.96 2.71 -3.96
N ARG A 131 -0.76 2.31 -5.22
CA ARG A 131 -0.27 3.19 -6.29
C ARG A 131 -1.24 4.31 -6.64
N PRO A 132 -2.49 4.05 -7.06
CA PRO A 132 -3.44 5.12 -7.36
C PRO A 132 -3.75 5.97 -6.13
N LEU A 133 -3.79 5.37 -4.93
CA LEU A 133 -4.05 6.10 -3.69
C LEU A 133 -3.00 7.18 -3.43
N ALA A 134 -1.71 6.87 -3.60
CA ALA A 134 -0.63 7.84 -3.42
C ALA A 134 -0.80 9.07 -4.34
N ILE A 135 -1.27 8.83 -5.56
CA ILE A 135 -1.43 9.87 -6.59
C ILE A 135 -2.68 10.70 -6.32
N VAL A 136 -3.79 10.05 -5.98
CA VAL A 136 -5.04 10.69 -5.54
C VAL A 136 -4.78 11.58 -4.32
N LEU A 137 -4.01 11.10 -3.33
CA LEU A 137 -3.68 11.85 -2.13
C LEU A 137 -2.82 13.08 -2.45
N LEU A 138 -1.79 12.94 -3.29
CA LEU A 138 -0.93 14.04 -3.69
C LEU A 138 -1.70 15.11 -4.47
N LEU A 139 -2.54 14.69 -5.43
CA LEU A 139 -3.39 15.58 -6.21
C LEU A 139 -4.39 16.30 -5.31
N THR A 140 -5.09 15.57 -4.44
CA THR A 140 -6.05 16.14 -3.49
C THR A 140 -5.36 17.18 -2.61
N LYS A 141 -4.17 16.88 -2.08
CA LYS A 141 -3.40 17.82 -1.26
C LYS A 141 -3.08 19.10 -2.06
N LYS A 142 -2.54 18.96 -3.27
CA LYS A 142 -2.15 20.10 -4.11
C LYS A 142 -3.36 20.97 -4.47
N SER A 143 -4.45 20.35 -4.90
CA SER A 143 -5.68 21.06 -5.26
C SER A 143 -6.34 21.72 -4.06
N MET A 144 -6.30 21.09 -2.89
CA MET A 144 -6.78 21.72 -1.64
C MET A 144 -5.94 22.94 -1.24
N GLU A 145 -4.62 22.87 -1.40
CA GLU A 145 -3.71 23.99 -1.11
C GLU A 145 -3.99 25.19 -2.03
N GLU A 146 -4.13 24.94 -3.33
CA GLU A 146 -4.50 25.95 -4.33
C GLU A 146 -5.87 26.59 -3.99
N VAL A 147 -6.89 25.78 -3.72
CA VAL A 147 -8.24 26.29 -3.44
C VAL A 147 -8.30 27.07 -2.12
N LEU A 148 -7.63 26.61 -1.07
CA LEU A 148 -7.62 27.30 0.23
C LEU A 148 -6.92 28.67 0.19
N SER A 149 -6.04 28.89 -0.79
CA SER A 149 -5.34 30.16 -1.01
C SER A 149 -6.16 31.20 -1.79
N SER A 150 -7.29 30.79 -2.37
CA SER A 150 -8.14 31.64 -3.22
C SER A 150 -8.90 32.73 -2.47
N ASP A 151 -9.25 33.80 -3.17
CA ASP A 151 -9.91 34.96 -2.57
C ASP A 151 -11.34 34.67 -2.11
N PHE A 152 -12.08 33.76 -2.75
CA PHE A 152 -13.43 33.40 -2.30
C PHE A 152 -13.43 32.70 -0.93
N ILE A 153 -12.35 31.98 -0.60
CA ILE A 153 -12.16 31.40 0.74
C ILE A 153 -11.86 32.49 1.77
N ARG A 154 -11.11 33.55 1.40
CA ARG A 154 -10.90 34.71 2.27
C ARG A 154 -12.23 35.43 2.55
N THR A 155 -13.08 35.59 1.54
CA THR A 155 -14.44 36.13 1.73
C THR A 155 -15.29 35.22 2.62
N ALA A 156 -15.21 33.90 2.45
CA ALA A 156 -15.92 32.95 3.30
C ALA A 156 -15.50 33.06 4.78
N LYS A 157 -14.19 33.23 5.04
CA LYS A 157 -13.66 33.50 6.38
C LYS A 157 -14.16 34.83 6.94
N ALA A 158 -14.17 35.89 6.13
CA ALA A 158 -14.66 37.20 6.54
C ALA A 158 -16.17 37.21 6.89
N LYS A 159 -16.95 36.31 6.27
CA LYS A 159 -18.36 36.07 6.61
C LYS A 159 -18.57 35.29 7.91
N GLY A 160 -17.51 34.85 8.60
CA GLY A 160 -17.59 34.11 9.85
C GLY A 160 -17.98 32.63 9.71
N LEU A 161 -17.84 32.05 8.51
CA LEU A 161 -18.09 30.61 8.31
C LEU A 161 -17.10 29.77 9.11
N SER A 162 -17.57 28.64 9.65
CA SER A 162 -16.69 27.73 10.38
C SER A 162 -15.69 27.05 9.46
N THR A 163 -14.51 26.71 9.96
CA THR A 163 -13.46 26.02 9.18
C THR A 163 -13.98 24.73 8.54
N PHE A 164 -14.89 24.01 9.22
CA PHE A 164 -15.51 22.80 8.70
C PHE A 164 -16.42 23.07 7.50
N GLN A 165 -17.24 24.13 7.55
CA GLN A 165 -18.08 24.55 6.42
C GLN A 165 -17.24 25.00 5.23
N ILE A 166 -16.16 25.75 5.48
CA ILE A 166 -15.22 26.18 4.44
C ILE A 166 -14.56 24.96 3.78
N LEU A 167 -14.10 23.98 4.57
CA LEU A 167 -13.43 22.80 4.06
C LEU A 167 -14.37 21.93 3.21
N TRP A 168 -15.53 21.52 3.75
CA TRP A 168 -16.42 20.56 3.10
C TRP A 168 -17.28 21.15 1.99
N LYS A 169 -17.84 22.37 2.18
CA LYS A 169 -18.77 22.95 1.21
C LYS A 169 -18.11 23.81 0.14
N HIS A 170 -16.96 24.44 0.45
CA HIS A 170 -16.34 25.42 -0.45
C HIS A 170 -15.01 24.93 -1.03
N ALA A 171 -14.12 24.38 -0.20
CA ALA A 171 -12.79 23.98 -0.66
C ALA A 171 -12.82 22.62 -1.38
N LEU A 172 -13.35 21.59 -0.72
CA LEU A 172 -13.33 20.21 -1.22
C LEU A 172 -14.07 20.06 -2.55
N ARG A 173 -15.26 20.69 -2.68
CA ARG A 173 -16.06 20.63 -3.90
C ARG A 173 -15.33 21.20 -5.13
N ASN A 174 -14.50 22.22 -4.95
CA ASN A 174 -13.72 22.82 -6.05
C ASN A 174 -12.39 22.08 -6.26
N ALA A 175 -11.81 21.49 -5.20
CA ALA A 175 -10.55 20.77 -5.28
C ALA A 175 -10.69 19.34 -5.85
N ILE A 176 -11.90 18.75 -5.83
CA ILE A 176 -12.12 17.35 -6.23
C ILE A 176 -12.16 17.15 -7.76
N ASN A 177 -12.42 18.21 -8.55
CA ASN A 177 -12.48 18.15 -10.01
C ASN A 177 -11.24 17.46 -10.64
N PRO A 178 -9.99 17.90 -10.38
CA PRO A 178 -8.80 17.23 -10.89
C PRO A 178 -8.58 15.83 -10.33
N VAL A 179 -9.10 15.53 -9.13
CA VAL A 179 -8.97 14.23 -8.49
C VAL A 179 -9.83 13.19 -9.21
N ILE A 180 -11.07 13.54 -9.56
CA ILE A 180 -11.96 12.65 -10.32
C ILE A 180 -11.36 12.34 -11.70
N THR A 181 -10.68 13.32 -12.32
CA THR A 181 -10.00 13.13 -13.63
C THR A 181 -8.86 12.15 -13.56
N ALA A 182 -8.07 12.26 -12.50
CA ALA A 182 -7.04 11.29 -12.27
C ALA A 182 -7.65 9.90 -12.05
N ILE A 183 -8.67 9.76 -11.20
CA ILE A 183 -9.30 8.45 -10.90
C ILE A 183 -9.76 7.75 -12.18
N SER A 184 -10.40 8.49 -13.10
CA SER A 184 -10.80 7.98 -14.42
C SER A 184 -9.64 7.35 -15.18
N GLY A 185 -8.55 8.12 -15.37
CA GLY A 185 -7.38 7.64 -16.11
C GLY A 185 -6.65 6.49 -15.42
N TRP A 186 -6.70 6.42 -14.08
CA TRP A 186 -6.09 5.34 -13.32
C TRP A 186 -6.84 4.01 -13.43
N PHE A 187 -8.11 4.02 -13.84
CA PHE A 187 -8.91 2.80 -13.94
C PHE A 187 -8.34 1.79 -14.96
N ALA A 188 -7.89 2.27 -16.12
CA ALA A 188 -7.22 1.44 -17.13
C ALA A 188 -5.92 0.80 -16.58
N SER A 189 -5.16 1.60 -15.84
CA SER A 189 -3.91 1.17 -15.20
C SER A 189 -4.16 0.13 -14.10
N LEU A 190 -5.26 0.27 -13.35
CA LEU A 190 -5.68 -0.70 -12.34
C LEU A 190 -6.10 -2.02 -12.94
N LEU A 191 -6.82 -2.01 -14.07
CA LEU A 191 -7.27 -3.22 -14.76
C LEU A 191 -6.06 -4.02 -15.28
N ALA A 192 -5.07 -3.33 -15.86
CA ALA A 192 -3.80 -3.96 -16.24
C ALA A 192 -3.01 -4.47 -15.02
N GLY A 193 -3.03 -3.74 -13.90
CA GLY A 193 -2.41 -4.13 -12.64
C GLY A 193 -3.06 -5.34 -11.98
N ALA A 194 -4.39 -5.49 -12.11
CA ALA A 194 -5.17 -6.58 -11.55
C ALA A 194 -4.70 -7.93 -12.06
N VAL A 195 -4.37 -8.05 -13.36
CA VAL A 195 -3.83 -9.27 -13.95
C VAL A 195 -2.56 -9.74 -13.23
N PHE A 196 -1.67 -8.81 -12.87
CA PHE A 196 -0.45 -9.15 -12.14
C PHE A 196 -0.73 -9.55 -10.70
N VAL A 197 -1.63 -8.85 -10.02
CA VAL A 197 -2.06 -9.19 -8.65
C VAL A 197 -2.68 -10.58 -8.64
N GLU A 198 -3.50 -10.91 -9.63
CA GLU A 198 -4.11 -12.24 -9.76
C GLU A 198 -3.07 -13.35 -9.94
N MET A 199 -2.06 -13.14 -10.79
CA MET A 199 -0.98 -14.12 -10.96
C MET A 199 -0.14 -14.31 -9.70
N ILE A 200 0.10 -13.23 -8.96
CA ILE A 200 0.98 -13.23 -7.80
C ILE A 200 0.30 -13.86 -6.57
N PHE A 201 -0.99 -13.57 -6.36
CA PHE A 201 -1.78 -14.11 -5.24
C PHE A 201 -2.58 -15.37 -5.62
N ASN A 202 -2.26 -15.99 -6.76
CA ASN A 202 -2.95 -17.16 -7.31
C ASN A 202 -4.48 -17.03 -7.28
N TRP A 203 -4.96 -15.88 -7.70
CA TRP A 203 -6.37 -15.54 -7.73
C TRP A 203 -6.99 -15.99 -9.06
N ASP A 204 -8.09 -16.73 -8.97
CA ASP A 204 -8.86 -17.20 -10.14
C ASP A 204 -9.75 -16.08 -10.70
N GLY A 205 -9.14 -15.05 -11.30
CA GLY A 205 -9.82 -13.93 -11.93
C GLY A 205 -9.83 -14.00 -13.46
N ILE A 206 -10.43 -12.98 -14.09
CA ILE A 206 -10.50 -12.87 -15.55
C ILE A 206 -9.09 -12.66 -16.15
N GLY A 207 -8.21 -11.99 -15.42
CA GLY A 207 -6.82 -11.74 -15.83
C GLY A 207 -5.98 -13.01 -15.84
N SER A 208 -6.09 -13.89 -14.85
CA SER A 208 -5.37 -15.16 -14.82
C SER A 208 -5.83 -16.08 -15.95
N ILE A 209 -7.14 -16.12 -16.25
CA ILE A 209 -7.69 -16.84 -17.42
C ILE A 209 -7.14 -16.26 -18.71
N LEU A 210 -7.07 -14.93 -18.86
CA LEU A 210 -6.50 -14.26 -20.04
C LEU A 210 -5.04 -14.67 -20.27
N VAL A 211 -4.22 -14.67 -19.21
CA VAL A 211 -2.82 -15.07 -19.31
C VAL A 211 -2.68 -16.55 -19.66
N ASN A 212 -3.51 -17.41 -19.09
CA ASN A 212 -3.50 -18.84 -19.42
C ASN A 212 -3.93 -19.10 -20.87
N ALA A 213 -4.95 -18.41 -21.36
CA ALA A 213 -5.38 -18.47 -22.75
C ALA A 213 -4.29 -18.00 -23.71
N LEU A 214 -3.58 -16.91 -23.37
CA LEU A 214 -2.43 -16.42 -24.13
C LEU A 214 -1.26 -17.43 -24.16
N LYS A 215 -1.01 -18.15 -23.07
CA LYS A 215 0.04 -19.19 -23.01
C LYS A 215 -0.30 -20.43 -23.82
N ASN A 216 -1.60 -20.73 -23.95
CA ASN A 216 -2.11 -21.90 -24.67
C ASN A 216 -2.53 -21.57 -26.12
N ASP A 217 -2.23 -20.36 -26.59
CA ASP A 217 -2.64 -19.84 -27.91
C ASP A 217 -4.16 -19.93 -28.20
N ASP A 218 -4.98 -19.86 -27.15
CA ASP A 218 -6.45 -19.91 -27.25
C ASP A 218 -7.01 -18.51 -27.59
N LEU A 219 -6.85 -18.13 -28.86
CA LEU A 219 -7.28 -16.83 -29.38
C LEU A 219 -8.78 -16.54 -29.19
N PRO A 220 -9.71 -17.50 -29.36
CA PRO A 220 -11.13 -17.27 -29.08
C PRO A 220 -11.39 -16.78 -27.66
N VAL A 221 -10.75 -17.38 -26.65
CA VAL A 221 -10.92 -16.99 -25.24
C VAL A 221 -10.32 -15.61 -24.99
N VAL A 222 -9.14 -15.33 -25.54
CA VAL A 222 -8.50 -13.99 -25.44
C VAL A 222 -9.38 -12.89 -26.04
N MET A 223 -9.97 -13.13 -27.22
CA MET A 223 -10.88 -12.18 -27.87
C MET A 223 -12.14 -11.96 -27.03
N GLY A 224 -12.76 -13.03 -26.51
CA GLY A 224 -13.93 -12.93 -25.66
C GLY A 224 -13.67 -12.11 -24.40
N ILE A 225 -12.57 -12.38 -23.70
CA ILE A 225 -12.18 -11.64 -22.50
C ILE A 225 -11.90 -10.18 -22.81
N THR A 226 -11.20 -9.89 -23.91
CA THR A 226 -10.88 -8.51 -24.32
C THR A 226 -12.15 -7.71 -24.62
N LEU A 227 -13.16 -8.32 -25.25
CA LEU A 227 -14.45 -7.68 -25.49
C LEU A 227 -15.18 -7.37 -24.18
N VAL A 228 -15.23 -8.33 -23.25
CA VAL A 228 -15.87 -8.13 -21.94
C VAL A 228 -15.20 -6.99 -21.16
N ILE A 229 -13.86 -6.99 -21.09
CA ILE A 229 -13.08 -5.93 -20.45
C ILE A 229 -13.37 -4.58 -21.10
N SER A 230 -13.44 -4.53 -22.43
CA SER A 230 -13.70 -3.30 -23.18
C SER A 230 -15.09 -2.73 -22.89
N VAL A 231 -16.12 -3.59 -22.83
CA VAL A 231 -17.49 -3.16 -22.47
C VAL A 231 -17.55 -2.63 -21.04
N ILE A 232 -16.93 -3.33 -20.09
CA ILE A 232 -16.85 -2.88 -18.69
C ILE A 232 -16.14 -1.54 -18.61
N PHE A 233 -15.03 -1.37 -19.34
CA PHE A 233 -14.27 -0.13 -19.36
C PHE A 233 -15.11 1.05 -19.88
N VAL A 234 -15.89 0.86 -20.94
CA VAL A 234 -16.81 1.89 -21.46
C VAL A 234 -17.89 2.25 -20.43
N ILE A 235 -18.50 1.24 -19.78
CA ILE A 235 -19.52 1.47 -18.73
C ILE A 235 -18.93 2.30 -17.58
N ILE A 236 -17.71 2.00 -17.16
CA ILE A 236 -17.06 2.70 -16.04
C ILE A 236 -16.74 4.15 -16.41
N ASN A 237 -16.22 4.40 -17.62
CA ASN A 237 -16.00 5.77 -18.09
C ASN A 237 -17.31 6.57 -18.15
N LEU A 238 -18.40 5.96 -18.62
CA LEU A 238 -19.71 6.60 -18.65
C LEU A 238 -20.19 6.95 -17.23
N ILE A 239 -20.02 6.05 -16.26
CA ILE A 239 -20.35 6.32 -14.85
C ILE A 239 -19.53 7.49 -14.32
N VAL A 240 -18.23 7.54 -14.64
CA VAL A 240 -17.35 8.63 -14.22
C VAL A 240 -17.81 9.96 -14.83
N ASP A 241 -18.14 10.00 -16.11
CA ASP A 241 -18.67 11.19 -16.79
C ASP A 241 -19.98 11.68 -16.17
N VAL A 242 -20.86 10.77 -15.76
CA VAL A 242 -22.08 11.11 -15.01
C VAL A 242 -21.74 11.71 -13.64
N ILE A 243 -20.79 11.12 -12.90
CA ILE A 243 -20.35 11.63 -11.61
C ILE A 243 -19.79 13.06 -11.74
N TYR A 244 -19.05 13.36 -12.80
CA TYR A 244 -18.59 14.72 -13.09
C TYR A 244 -19.72 15.70 -13.25
N SER A 245 -20.73 15.34 -14.05
CA SER A 245 -21.88 16.21 -14.31
C SER A 245 -22.64 16.56 -13.02
N ILE A 246 -22.71 15.61 -12.07
CA ILE A 246 -23.36 15.84 -10.76
C ILE A 246 -22.54 16.76 -9.86
N ILE A 247 -21.21 16.60 -9.84
CA ILE A 247 -20.32 17.33 -8.91
C ILE A 247 -20.14 18.79 -9.34
N ASP A 248 -19.93 19.02 -10.64
CA ASP A 248 -19.77 20.35 -11.23
C ASP A 248 -20.74 20.59 -12.40
N PRO A 249 -21.97 21.06 -12.12
CA PRO A 249 -22.98 21.33 -13.15
C PRO A 249 -22.63 22.53 -14.06
N ARG A 250 -21.46 23.17 -13.89
CA ARG A 250 -20.98 24.23 -14.78
C ARG A 250 -20.24 23.68 -16.01
N VAL A 251 -19.84 22.41 -15.98
CA VAL A 251 -19.21 21.75 -17.13
C VAL A 251 -20.33 21.27 -18.06
N VAL A 252 -20.77 22.18 -18.94
CA VAL A 252 -21.74 21.86 -19.99
C VAL A 252 -21.09 20.86 -20.95
N LEU A 253 -21.65 19.66 -21.01
CA LEU A 253 -21.30 18.61 -21.98
C LEU A 253 -21.36 19.23 -23.39
N LYS A 254 -20.26 19.15 -24.13
CA LYS A 254 -20.20 19.47 -25.56
C LYS A 254 -19.98 18.19 -26.35
#